data_AF-M7NUL8-F1
#
_entry.id   AF-M7NUL8-F1
#
_cell.length_a   1.000
_cell.length_b   1.000
_cell.length_c   1.000
_cell.angle_alpha   90.00
_cell.angle_beta   90.00
_cell.angle_gamma   90.00
#
_symmetry.space_group_name_H-M   'P 1'
#
loop_
_entity.id
_entity.type
_entity.pdbx_description
1 polymer ?
#
loop_
_entity_poly.entity_id
_entity_poly.type
_entity_poly.pdbx_seq_one_letter_code
_entity_poly.pdbx_strand_id
1 'polypeptide(L)'
;MASSINPECNELKQRYDTCFNNWYTNRFLQGSRTLEECNELFQAYKTCFMKVLHEKPIMELLNHARTRAPFEEGGKRRTENS
;
A
#
# COMPACT_ATOMS: atom_id res chain seq x y z
N MET A 1 -4.88 -14.60 5.10
CA MET A 1 -4.96 -13.18 4.67
C MET A 1 -5.93 -12.45 5.57
N ALA A 2 -5.63 -11.20 5.92
CA ALA A 2 -6.52 -10.38 6.72
C ALA A 2 -7.70 -9.86 5.88
N SER A 3 -8.86 -9.70 6.52
CA SER A 3 -10.03 -9.07 5.88
C SER A 3 -9.82 -7.56 5.72
N SER A 4 -10.45 -7.00 4.69
CA SER A 4 -10.55 -5.55 4.50
C SER A 4 -11.56 -4.95 5.48
N ILE A 5 -11.53 -3.62 5.62
CA ILE A 5 -12.47 -2.85 6.45
C ILE A 5 -13.93 -2.96 5.98
N ASN A 6 -14.14 -3.38 4.73
CA ASN A 6 -15.44 -3.67 4.15
C ASN A 6 -15.35 -4.97 3.33
N PRO A 7 -16.31 -5.91 3.50
CA PRO A 7 -16.35 -7.16 2.78
C PRO A 7 -16.25 -7.05 1.25
N GLU A 8 -16.77 -5.96 0.66
CA GLU A 8 -16.78 -5.79 -0.80
C GLU A 8 -15.37 -5.73 -1.41
N CYS A 9 -14.36 -5.30 -0.63
CA CYS A 9 -12.98 -5.21 -1.09
C CYS A 9 -12.12 -6.43 -0.69
N ASN A 10 -12.70 -7.46 -0.03
CA ASN A 10 -11.94 -8.60 0.49
C ASN A 10 -11.26 -9.40 -0.61
N GLU A 11 -11.98 -9.69 -1.70
CA GLU A 11 -11.43 -10.49 -2.79
C GLU A 11 -10.29 -9.75 -3.51
N LEU A 12 -10.48 -8.46 -3.80
CA LEU A 12 -9.44 -7.60 -4.39
C LEU A 12 -8.21 -7.52 -3.48
N LYS A 13 -8.42 -7.39 -2.16
CA LYS A 13 -7.35 -7.40 -1.17
C LYS A 13 -6.57 -8.71 -1.21
N GLN A 14 -7.25 -9.86 -1.18
CA GLN A 14 -6.59 -11.16 -1.16
C GLN A 14 -5.74 -11.39 -2.42
N ARG A 15 -6.25 -11.02 -3.59
CA ARG A 15 -5.52 -11.11 -4.87
C ARG A 15 -4.27 -10.21 -4.86
N TYR A 16 -4.42 -8.96 -4.43
CA TYR A 16 -3.31 -8.03 -4.29
C TYR A 16 -2.27 -8.50 -3.28
N ASP A 17 -2.67 -8.87 -2.06
CA ASP A 17 -1.77 -9.32 -0.99
C ASP A 17 -0.99 -10.58 -1.43
N THR A 18 -1.63 -11.49 -2.16
CA THR A 18 -0.97 -12.71 -2.68
C THR A 18 0.10 -12.35 -3.71
N CYS A 19 -0.22 -11.46 -4.66
CA CYS A 19 0.75 -10.96 -5.63
C CYS A 19 1.90 -10.23 -4.93
N PHE A 20 1.58 -9.31 -4.01
CA PHE A 20 2.56 -8.52 -3.28
C PHE A 20 3.51 -9.40 -2.47
N ASN A 21 3.01 -10.39 -1.73
CA ASN A 21 3.86 -11.27 -0.93
C ASN A 21 4.84 -12.09 -1.78
N ASN A 22 4.39 -12.55 -2.96
CA ASN A 22 5.24 -13.25 -3.91
C ASN A 22 6.31 -12.31 -4.48
N TRP A 23 5.90 -11.13 -4.97
CA TRP A 23 6.81 -10.11 -5.49
C TRP A 23 7.82 -9.64 -4.43
N TYR A 24 7.36 -9.40 -3.21
CA TYR A 24 8.20 -8.92 -2.11
C TYR A 24 9.31 -9.92 -1.80
N THR A 25 8.96 -11.21 -1.69
CA THR A 25 9.91 -12.28 -1.35
C THR A 25 10.84 -12.63 -2.51
N ASN A 26 10.32 -12.71 -3.74
CA ASN A 26 11.06 -13.26 -4.88
C ASN A 26 11.69 -12.20 -5.79
N ARG A 27 11.29 -10.93 -5.66
CA ARG A 27 11.82 -9.82 -6.48
C ARG A 27 12.47 -8.78 -5.60
N PHE A 28 11.68 -8.14 -4.73
CA PHE A 28 12.14 -6.98 -3.98
C PHE A 28 13.30 -7.32 -3.02
N LEU A 29 13.14 -8.34 -2.18
CA LEU A 29 14.19 -8.77 -1.25
C LEU A 29 15.42 -9.36 -1.95
N GLN A 30 15.28 -9.82 -3.20
CA GLN A 30 16.40 -10.31 -4.02
C GLN A 30 17.13 -9.17 -4.76
N GLY A 31 16.73 -7.91 -4.55
CA GLY A 31 17.36 -6.74 -5.18
C GLY A 31 16.85 -6.43 -6.59
N SER A 32 15.79 -7.10 -7.06
CA SER A 32 15.13 -6.73 -8.32
C SER A 32 14.44 -5.37 -8.18
N ARG A 33 14.55 -4.55 -9.22
CA ARG A 33 13.95 -3.21 -9.29
C ARG A 33 12.68 -3.17 -10.13
N THR A 34 12.11 -4.32 -10.49
CA THR A 34 10.86 -4.42 -11.23
C THR A 34 9.69 -4.02 -10.33
N LEU A 35 8.94 -2.98 -10.71
CA LEU A 35 7.92 -2.34 -9.85
C LEU A 35 6.47 -2.62 -10.27
N GLU A 36 6.23 -3.28 -11.41
CA GLU A 36 4.91 -3.21 -12.06
C GLU A 36 4.03 -4.46 -11.90
N GLU A 37 4.54 -5.59 -11.40
CA GLU A 37 3.84 -6.89 -11.44
C GLU A 37 2.46 -6.89 -10.74
N CYS A 38 2.26 -6.08 -9.70
CA CYS A 38 1.01 -6.04 -8.92
C CYS A 38 0.24 -4.72 -9.05
N ASN A 39 0.64 -3.82 -9.97
CA ASN A 39 0.10 -2.46 -10.00
C ASN A 39 -1.39 -2.43 -10.34
N GLU A 40 -1.86 -3.19 -11.32
CA GLU A 40 -3.29 -3.23 -11.68
C GLU A 40 -4.15 -3.75 -10.53
N LEU A 41 -3.71 -4.83 -9.86
CA LEU A 41 -4.37 -5.38 -8.67
C LEU A 41 -4.39 -4.37 -7.53
N PHE A 42 -3.29 -3.63 -7.34
CA PHE A 42 -3.21 -2.57 -6.34
C PHE A 42 -4.19 -1.45 -6.63
N GLN A 43 -4.26 -0.96 -7.87
CA GLN A 43 -5.19 0.12 -8.22
C GLN A 43 -6.65 -0.30 -8.06
N ALA A 44 -7.00 -1.53 -8.45
CA ALA A 44 -8.34 -2.07 -8.26
C ALA A 44 -8.72 -2.13 -6.77
N TYR A 45 -7.85 -2.71 -5.94
CA TYR A 45 -8.06 -2.76 -4.49
C TYR A 45 -8.11 -1.36 -3.86
N LYS A 46 -7.16 -0.48 -4.18
CA LYS A 46 -7.08 0.89 -3.67
C LYS A 46 -8.33 1.68 -4.01
N THR A 47 -8.86 1.55 -5.23
CA THR A 47 -10.08 2.26 -5.65
C THR A 47 -11.27 1.83 -4.79
N CYS A 48 -11.46 0.52 -4.59
CA CYS A 48 -12.49 -0.01 -3.70
C CYS A 48 -12.30 0.49 -2.26
N PHE A 49 -11.08 0.38 -1.73
CA PHE A 49 -10.78 0.73 -0.35
C PHE A 49 -10.95 2.23 -0.07
N MET A 50 -10.48 3.10 -0.96
CA MET A 50 -10.57 4.55 -0.78
C MET A 50 -12.03 5.01 -0.80
N LYS A 51 -12.88 4.44 -1.66
CA LYS A 51 -14.32 4.74 -1.65
C LYS A 51 -14.93 4.51 -0.26
N VAL A 52 -14.68 3.34 0.33
CA VAL A 52 -15.16 2.96 1.66
C VAL A 52 -14.55 3.83 2.76
N LEU A 53 -13.28 4.20 2.64
CA LEU A 53 -12.56 4.95 3.65
C LEU A 53 -13.05 6.40 3.76
N HIS A 54 -13.41 7.02 2.63
CA HIS A 54 -13.94 8.38 2.59
C HIS A 54 -15.28 8.52 3.32
N GLU A 55 -16.07 7.46 3.41
CA GLU A 55 -17.34 7.44 4.14
C GLU A 55 -17.14 7.26 5.67
N LYS A 56 -15.91 6.97 6.12
CA LYS A 56 -15.63 6.69 7.54
C LYS A 56 -15.04 7.92 8.24
N PRO A 57 -15.44 8.18 9.51
CA PRO A 57 -14.95 9.31 10.28
C PRO A 57 -13.45 9.25 10.61
N ILE A 58 -12.81 8.10 10.42
CA ILE A 58 -11.36 7.94 10.60
C ILE A 58 -10.52 8.64 9.52
N MET A 59 -11.14 9.06 8.40
CA MET A 59 -10.41 9.65 7.27
C MET A 59 -9.59 10.89 7.67
N GLU A 60 -10.16 11.78 8.48
CA GLU A 60 -9.46 12.99 8.95
C GLU A 60 -8.26 12.66 9.83
N LEU A 61 -8.42 11.72 10.77
CA LEU A 61 -7.34 11.26 11.64
C LEU A 61 -6.23 10.58 10.83
N LEU A 62 -6.60 9.81 9.82
CA LEU A 62 -5.67 9.15 8.91
C LEU A 62 -4.89 10.17 8.07
N ASN A 63 -5.55 11.19 7.52
CA ASN A 63 -4.90 12.25 6.76
C ASN A 63 -3.86 12.98 7.62
N HIS A 64 -4.23 13.36 8.85
CA HIS A 64 -3.30 13.99 9.78
C HIS A 64 -2.16 13.04 10.22
N ALA A 65 -2.39 11.73 10.30
CA ALA A 65 -1.31 10.78 10.59
C ALA A 65 -0.31 10.68 9.42
N ARG A 66 -0.78 10.73 8.18
CA ARG A 66 0.06 10.60 6.97
C ARG A 66 1.03 11.77 6.77
N THR A 67 0.75 12.95 7.33
CA THR A 67 1.65 14.11 7.25
C THR A 67 2.80 14.06 8.26
N ARG A 68 2.68 13.27 9.33
CA ARG A 68 3.60 13.30 10.47
C ARG A 68 4.99 12.68 10.21
N ALA A 69 5.23 12.10 9.02
CA ALA A 69 6.52 11.56 8.55
C ALA A 69 7.43 11.05 9.69
N PRO A 70 7.03 9.99 10.42
CA PRO A 70 7.64 9.62 11.70
C PRO A 70 9.11 9.16 11.60
N PHE A 71 9.61 8.94 10.37
CA PHE A 71 11.00 8.61 10.09
C PHE A 71 11.53 9.55 8.98
N GLU A 72 12.58 10.34 9.27
CA GLU A 72 13.27 11.26 8.35
C GLU A 72 12.30 12.16 7.51
N GLU A 73 12.71 12.69 6.35
CA GLU A 73 11.81 13.37 5.38
C GLU A 73 10.80 12.42 4.69
N GLY A 74 10.10 11.57 5.44
CA GLY A 74 9.13 10.62 4.90
C GLY A 74 9.78 9.44 4.17
N GLY A 75 10.94 8.98 4.64
CA GLY A 75 11.63 7.82 4.06
C GLY A 75 12.32 8.08 2.71
N LYS A 76 12.56 9.35 2.33
CA LYS A 76 13.45 9.66 1.21
C LYS A 76 14.85 9.10 1.51
N ARG A 77 15.43 8.39 0.54
CA ARG A 77 16.84 8.01 0.61
C ARG A 77 17.68 9.29 0.63
N ARG A 78 18.60 9.43 1.59
CA ARG A 78 19.68 10.42 1.50
C ARG A 78 20.40 10.16 0.19
N THR A 79 20.32 11.10 -0.75
CA THR A 79 21.24 11.14 -1.87
C THR A 79 22.61 11.44 -1.28
N GLU A 80 23.55 10.49 -1.36
CA GLU A 80 24.95 10.76 -1.03
C GLU A 80 25.43 11.90 -1.94
N ASN A 81 25.59 13.08 -1.35
CA ASN A 81 26.46 14.18 -1.77
C ASN A 81 26.65 15.11 -0.56
N SER A 82 27.64 14.76 0.26
CA SER A 82 28.54 15.72 0.93
C SER A 82 29.95 15.38 0.51
#